data_AF-A0A708CRI7-F1
#
_entry.id   AF-A0A708CRI7-F1
#
_cell.length_a   1.000
_cell.length_b   1.000
_cell.length_c   1.000
_cell.angle_alpha   90.00
_cell.angle_beta   90.00
_cell.angle_gamma   90.00
#
_symmetry.space_group_name_H-M   'P 1'
#
loop_
_entity.id
_entity.type
_entity.pdbx_description
1 polymer ?
#
loop_
_entity_poly.entity_id
_entity_poly.type
_entity_poly.pdbx_seq_one_letter_code
_entity_poly.pdbx_strand_id
1 'polypeptide(L)'
;MPTPQNYSFIAIAVSAALASMVFPSQAAWVDVDSLPSSGLVSQLPPELQAIIPAQASTGFTKVGTMPNYVYQWNTGTIPVYGNGLTLNGPGAEAFEHTVTVIQNSGTGSPGVIFGNDLTIRTQSANAANNGRDVDGIRTHGANTPDNPVFIITGDRTNIYVDGQDGDGINAGYNSLGQGWTGSANIYVGDDLYIKTTGSQGRGITANAMRDASRAKNTIVVGNRAHIVTTGDSSEGLRTGQSGSLIRLGDDATIETSGASSTGIYAASSSTTELGNNATITVNGASAHAVYATNATVNLGENAAISVNSASKAASYSKAPAGLYALSRGAINLSGGAAITMAGDNSSESYAISTETGGIVDGSSGGRFVIDGDIRAAGATAASGTLPQQNSTIKLNMTDNSRWDGASYITSATAGTGVISVQMSDATWNMTSSSTLTDLTLNSGATINFSHEDGEPWQTLTINEDYVGNGGKLVFNTVLNDDDSETDRLQVLGNTSGNTFVAVNNIGGAGAQTIEGIEIVNVAGNSNGTFEKASRIVAGAYDYNVVQKGKNWYLTSYIEPDEPIIPDPVDPVIPDPV
;
A
#
# COMPACT_ATOMS: atom_id res chain seq x y z
N MET A 1 -12.15 -1.02 43.98
CA MET A 1 -12.72 -0.39 42.77
C MET A 1 -13.05 -1.52 41.81
N PRO A 2 -14.24 -1.58 41.20
CA PRO A 2 -14.52 -2.60 40.20
C PRO A 2 -13.53 -2.39 39.05
N THR A 3 -12.89 -3.46 38.62
CA THR A 3 -12.11 -3.50 37.38
C THR A 3 -12.95 -2.94 36.23
N PRO A 4 -12.40 -2.10 35.32
CA PRO A 4 -13.16 -1.55 34.21
C PRO A 4 -13.83 -2.68 33.42
N GLN A 5 -15.10 -2.52 33.09
CA GLN A 5 -15.81 -3.46 32.21
C GLN A 5 -15.14 -3.45 30.85
N ASN A 6 -14.64 -4.60 30.39
CA ASN A 6 -13.95 -4.74 29.11
C ASN A 6 -14.95 -4.48 27.97
N TYR A 7 -14.74 -3.36 27.26
CA TYR A 7 -15.46 -3.01 26.04
C TYR A 7 -15.07 -4.00 24.92
N SER A 8 -16.03 -4.45 24.11
CA SER A 8 -15.76 -5.28 22.93
C SER A 8 -16.48 -4.71 21.70
N PHE A 9 -15.72 -4.44 20.64
CA PHE A 9 -16.20 -3.82 19.40
C PHE A 9 -16.38 -4.84 18.27
N ILE A 10 -17.06 -5.95 18.52
CA ILE A 10 -17.40 -6.91 17.45
C ILE A 10 -18.35 -6.29 16.39
N ALA A 11 -19.08 -5.21 16.70
CA ALA A 11 -20.04 -4.57 15.79
C ALA A 11 -19.43 -3.67 14.70
N ILE A 12 -18.34 -2.94 14.99
CA ILE A 12 -17.77 -1.96 14.05
C ILE A 12 -17.01 -2.66 12.93
N ALA A 13 -16.28 -3.74 13.26
CA ALA A 13 -15.58 -4.57 12.27
C ALA A 13 -16.52 -5.22 11.24
N VAL A 14 -17.78 -5.46 11.62
CA VAL A 14 -18.81 -6.14 10.80
C VAL A 14 -19.62 -5.17 9.93
N SER A 15 -19.82 -3.91 10.35
CA SER A 15 -20.55 -2.89 9.55
C SER A 15 -19.90 -2.64 8.19
N ALA A 16 -18.56 -2.65 8.11
CA ALA A 16 -17.82 -2.51 6.85
C ALA A 16 -17.91 -3.78 5.97
N ALA A 17 -18.12 -4.96 6.58
CA ALA A 17 -18.10 -6.24 5.88
C ALA A 17 -19.39 -6.62 5.13
N LEU A 18 -20.52 -6.03 5.50
CA LEU A 18 -21.84 -6.39 4.95
C LEU A 18 -22.39 -5.43 3.88
N ALA A 19 -21.65 -4.37 3.50
CA ALA A 19 -22.03 -3.36 2.50
C ALA A 19 -23.46 -2.79 2.62
N SER A 20 -24.16 -3.00 3.75
CA SER A 20 -25.60 -2.71 3.86
C SER A 20 -26.12 -2.52 5.28
N MET A 21 -25.28 -2.58 6.31
CA MET A 21 -25.71 -2.33 7.69
C MET A 21 -24.84 -1.25 8.35
N VAL A 22 -25.43 -0.06 8.46
CA VAL A 22 -24.92 1.01 9.33
C VAL A 22 -25.30 0.64 10.76
N PHE A 23 -24.34 0.14 11.54
CA PHE A 23 -24.52 0.05 12.98
C PHE A 23 -24.25 1.44 13.58
N PRO A 24 -25.08 1.95 14.50
CA PRO A 24 -24.77 3.19 15.20
C PRO A 24 -23.42 3.06 15.93
N SER A 25 -22.64 4.14 16.00
CA SER A 25 -21.33 4.23 16.68
C SER A 25 -21.38 3.99 18.20
N GLN A 26 -22.54 3.58 18.71
CA GLN A 26 -22.81 3.16 20.07
C GLN A 26 -23.51 1.79 20.01
N ALA A 27 -22.74 0.71 19.81
CA ALA A 27 -23.25 -0.66 19.84
C ALA A 27 -22.39 -1.52 20.75
N ALA A 28 -23.04 -2.50 21.38
CA ALA A 28 -22.89 -2.85 22.78
C ALA A 28 -22.13 -4.16 23.02
N TRP A 29 -21.22 -4.12 23.99
CA TRP A 29 -20.74 -5.19 24.90
C TRP A 29 -21.01 -6.65 24.48
N VAL A 30 -19.95 -7.38 24.14
CA VAL A 30 -19.96 -8.86 24.20
C VAL A 30 -19.53 -9.31 25.60
N ASP A 31 -20.40 -9.12 26.59
CA ASP A 31 -20.20 -9.69 27.94
C ASP A 31 -20.68 -11.14 27.97
N VAL A 32 -19.84 -12.04 27.43
CA VAL A 32 -20.12 -13.47 27.47
C VAL A 32 -20.15 -14.03 28.91
N ASP A 33 -19.50 -13.38 29.87
CA ASP A 33 -19.44 -13.85 31.26
C ASP A 33 -20.77 -13.60 32.01
N SER A 34 -21.55 -12.62 31.59
CA SER A 34 -22.91 -12.37 32.11
C SER A 34 -23.98 -13.33 31.58
N LEU A 35 -23.72 -14.05 30.49
CA LEU A 35 -24.70 -14.97 29.89
C LEU A 35 -25.11 -16.10 30.84
N PRO A 36 -26.32 -16.66 30.74
CA PRO A 36 -26.69 -17.87 31.47
C PRO A 36 -25.79 -19.07 31.08
N SER A 37 -25.80 -20.14 31.89
CA SER A 37 -25.00 -21.35 31.62
C SER A 37 -25.36 -22.04 30.30
N SER A 38 -26.59 -21.85 29.82
CA SER A 38 -27.06 -22.21 28.49
C SER A 38 -28.25 -21.33 28.12
N GLY A 39 -28.54 -21.21 26.82
CA GLY A 39 -29.62 -20.38 26.32
C GLY A 39 -29.81 -20.49 24.81
N LEU A 40 -30.68 -19.64 24.27
CA LEU A 40 -30.92 -19.53 22.84
C LEU A 40 -30.04 -18.45 22.22
N VAL A 41 -29.61 -18.65 20.97
CA VAL A 41 -28.87 -17.64 20.19
C VAL A 41 -29.63 -16.33 20.11
N SER A 42 -30.97 -16.36 20.05
CA SER A 42 -31.82 -15.16 20.09
C SER A 42 -31.73 -14.34 21.39
N GLN A 43 -31.07 -14.87 22.42
CA GLN A 43 -30.80 -14.20 23.70
C GLN A 43 -29.38 -13.61 23.76
N LEU A 44 -28.53 -13.86 22.76
CA LEU A 44 -27.22 -13.21 22.64
C LEU A 44 -27.38 -11.73 22.26
N PRO A 45 -26.36 -10.89 22.45
CA PRO A 45 -26.33 -9.55 21.88
C PRO A 45 -26.64 -9.56 20.36
N PRO A 46 -27.43 -8.60 19.84
CA PRO A 46 -27.79 -8.52 18.41
C PRO A 46 -26.58 -8.58 17.46
N GLU A 47 -25.46 -8.03 17.90
CA GLU A 47 -24.18 -8.02 17.19
C GLU A 47 -23.67 -9.45 16.93
N LEU A 48 -23.73 -10.32 17.94
CA LEU A 48 -23.36 -11.73 17.80
C LEU A 48 -24.40 -12.49 16.97
N GLN A 49 -25.68 -12.18 17.13
CA GLN A 49 -26.74 -12.81 16.33
C GLN A 49 -26.54 -12.56 14.83
N ALA A 50 -26.10 -11.36 14.45
CA ALA A 50 -25.93 -10.97 13.05
C ALA A 50 -24.80 -11.73 12.32
N ILE A 51 -23.80 -12.21 13.05
CA ILE A 51 -22.63 -12.90 12.49
C ILE A 51 -22.67 -14.43 12.65
N ILE A 52 -23.59 -14.95 13.46
CA ILE A 52 -23.82 -16.39 13.57
C ILE A 52 -24.58 -16.87 12.31
N PRO A 53 -24.04 -17.86 11.56
CA PRO A 53 -24.71 -18.37 10.37
C PRO A 53 -26.11 -18.92 10.68
N ALA A 54 -27.06 -18.72 9.76
CA ALA A 54 -28.43 -19.21 9.94
C ALA A 54 -28.54 -20.74 10.09
N GLN A 55 -27.56 -21.50 9.59
CA GLN A 55 -27.48 -22.97 9.75
C GLN A 55 -26.74 -23.41 11.02
N ALA A 56 -26.37 -22.49 11.91
CA ALA A 56 -25.81 -22.82 13.21
C ALA A 56 -26.90 -23.34 14.17
N SER A 57 -26.46 -23.83 15.33
CA SER A 57 -27.39 -24.21 16.39
C SER A 57 -28.19 -23.02 16.89
N THR A 58 -29.44 -23.25 17.27
CA THR A 58 -30.25 -22.23 17.94
C THR A 58 -29.93 -22.10 19.43
N GLY A 59 -29.11 -22.98 19.99
CA GLY A 59 -28.73 -23.00 21.40
C GLY A 59 -27.23 -22.85 21.63
N PHE A 60 -26.87 -22.27 22.77
CA PHE A 60 -25.50 -22.13 23.25
C PHE A 60 -25.34 -22.71 24.67
N THR A 61 -24.11 -23.07 25.02
CA THR A 61 -23.74 -23.58 26.35
C THR A 61 -22.40 -23.01 26.79
N LYS A 62 -22.31 -22.49 28.02
CA LYS A 62 -21.05 -22.06 28.61
C LYS A 62 -20.18 -23.26 28.98
N VAL A 63 -18.89 -23.14 28.67
CA VAL A 63 -17.88 -24.14 29.06
C VAL A 63 -17.11 -23.61 30.26
N GLY A 64 -17.27 -24.27 31.41
CA GLY A 64 -16.61 -23.87 32.67
C GLY A 64 -15.22 -24.48 32.88
N THR A 65 -14.80 -25.42 32.03
CA THR A 65 -13.46 -26.04 32.08
C THR A 65 -12.51 -25.27 31.16
N MET A 66 -11.24 -25.14 31.56
CA MET A 66 -10.17 -24.59 30.72
C MET A 66 -9.45 -25.74 29.99
N PRO A 67 -9.80 -26.05 28.73
CA PRO A 67 -9.11 -27.11 28.00
C PRO A 67 -7.73 -26.64 27.51
N ASN A 68 -6.88 -27.57 27.10
CA ASN A 68 -5.62 -27.22 26.42
C ASN A 68 -5.84 -26.82 24.95
N TYR A 69 -6.90 -27.32 24.33
CA TYR A 69 -7.27 -27.06 22.93
C TYR A 69 -8.80 -27.16 22.75
N VAL A 70 -9.33 -26.59 21.68
CA VAL A 70 -10.77 -26.65 21.34
C VAL A 70 -10.96 -27.33 20.00
N TYR A 71 -11.85 -28.33 19.98
CA TYR A 71 -12.18 -29.08 18.78
C TYR A 71 -13.70 -29.16 18.62
N GLN A 72 -14.24 -28.57 17.55
CA GLN A 72 -15.66 -28.59 17.25
C GLN A 72 -15.90 -29.14 15.84
N TRP A 73 -16.58 -30.29 15.75
CA TRP A 73 -16.76 -31.01 14.48
C TRP A 73 -18.23 -31.23 14.07
N ASN A 74 -19.17 -30.86 14.94
CA ASN A 74 -20.60 -30.99 14.71
C ASN A 74 -21.33 -29.72 15.14
N THR A 75 -22.49 -29.41 14.53
CA THR A 75 -23.23 -28.16 14.81
C THR A 75 -23.58 -28.01 16.28
N GLY A 76 -23.94 -29.12 16.95
CA GLY A 76 -24.07 -29.21 18.41
C GLY A 76 -24.90 -28.11 19.06
N THR A 77 -24.61 -27.82 20.33
CA THR A 77 -24.86 -26.49 20.91
C THR A 77 -23.59 -25.67 20.75
N ILE A 78 -23.69 -24.36 20.58
CA ILE A 78 -22.52 -23.49 20.41
C ILE A 78 -21.79 -23.38 21.76
N PRO A 79 -20.55 -23.89 21.89
CA PRO A 79 -19.75 -23.67 23.09
C PRO A 79 -19.36 -22.19 23.20
N VAL A 80 -19.55 -21.63 24.41
CA VAL A 80 -19.15 -20.27 24.77
C VAL A 80 -18.12 -20.34 25.88
N TYR A 81 -16.92 -19.87 25.61
CA TYR A 81 -15.85 -19.70 26.60
C TYR A 81 -15.83 -18.25 27.09
N GLY A 82 -15.67 -18.09 28.40
CA GLY A 82 -15.60 -16.77 29.05
C GLY A 82 -14.30 -16.01 28.73
N ASN A 83 -14.11 -14.90 29.43
CA ASN A 83 -12.91 -14.07 29.26
C ASN A 83 -11.64 -14.74 29.82
N GLY A 84 -10.47 -14.38 29.30
CA GLY A 84 -9.17 -14.75 29.87
C GLY A 84 -8.78 -16.22 29.69
N LEU A 85 -9.41 -16.94 28.75
CA LEU A 85 -9.06 -18.32 28.46
C LEU A 85 -7.64 -18.42 27.90
N THR A 86 -6.83 -19.33 28.43
CA THR A 86 -5.53 -19.68 27.86
C THR A 86 -5.56 -21.11 27.34
N LEU A 87 -5.23 -21.29 26.06
CA LEU A 87 -5.07 -22.59 25.40
C LEU A 87 -3.58 -22.82 25.12
N ASN A 88 -3.01 -23.85 25.73
CA ASN A 88 -1.63 -24.27 25.52
C ASN A 88 -1.66 -25.53 24.65
N GLY A 89 -1.82 -25.32 23.35
CA GLY A 89 -1.76 -26.38 22.37
C GLY A 89 -0.36 -27.00 22.25
N PRO A 90 -0.14 -27.87 21.26
CA PRO A 90 -1.04 -28.15 20.14
C PRO A 90 -2.26 -28.99 20.56
N GLY A 91 -3.18 -29.21 19.62
CA GLY A 91 -4.27 -30.18 19.79
C GLY A 91 -3.76 -31.62 19.94
N ALA A 92 -4.68 -32.59 19.98
CA ALA A 92 -4.33 -34.02 20.00
C ALA A 92 -3.50 -34.40 18.76
N GLU A 93 -2.69 -35.47 18.82
CA GLU A 93 -1.75 -35.87 17.74
C GLU A 93 -2.35 -35.93 16.32
N ALA A 94 -3.64 -36.21 16.17
CA ALA A 94 -4.30 -36.21 14.86
C ALA A 94 -4.54 -34.81 14.26
N PHE A 95 -4.52 -33.76 15.09
CA PHE A 95 -4.77 -32.36 14.75
C PHE A 95 -3.87 -31.46 15.62
N GLU A 96 -2.68 -31.11 15.14
CA GLU A 96 -1.70 -30.31 15.90
C GLU A 96 -2.09 -28.81 16.06
N HIS A 97 -3.34 -28.42 15.75
CA HIS A 97 -3.82 -27.04 15.87
C HIS A 97 -4.57 -26.80 17.18
N THR A 98 -4.52 -25.59 17.74
CA THR A 98 -5.06 -25.31 19.09
C THR A 98 -6.58 -25.11 19.11
N VAL A 99 -7.11 -24.35 18.16
CA VAL A 99 -8.56 -24.22 17.94
C VAL A 99 -8.86 -24.75 16.57
N THR A 100 -9.70 -25.77 16.50
CA THR A 100 -10.08 -26.41 15.23
C THR A 100 -11.58 -26.52 15.13
N VAL A 101 -12.17 -25.88 14.12
CA VAL A 101 -13.60 -26.03 13.79
C VAL A 101 -13.77 -26.63 12.41
N ILE A 102 -14.54 -27.71 12.35
CA ILE A 102 -14.66 -28.57 11.18
C ILE A 102 -16.10 -28.94 10.93
N GLN A 103 -16.47 -29.10 9.67
CA GLN A 103 -17.66 -29.87 9.31
C GLN A 103 -17.37 -30.73 8.09
N ASN A 104 -17.45 -32.05 8.23
CA ASN A 104 -17.25 -32.98 7.11
C ASN A 104 -18.56 -33.36 6.39
N SER A 105 -19.62 -32.56 6.60
CA SER A 105 -20.87 -32.63 5.84
C SER A 105 -21.11 -31.34 5.05
N GLY A 106 -21.99 -31.41 4.05
CA GLY A 106 -22.46 -30.22 3.34
C GLY A 106 -23.60 -29.49 4.06
N THR A 107 -23.86 -29.75 5.35
CA THR A 107 -24.98 -29.18 6.12
C THR A 107 -24.57 -28.76 7.53
N GLY A 108 -25.12 -27.64 8.00
CA GLY A 108 -24.90 -27.15 9.36
C GLY A 108 -23.60 -26.38 9.53
N SER A 109 -23.64 -25.39 10.42
CA SER A 109 -22.53 -24.49 10.72
C SER A 109 -22.06 -24.69 12.16
N PRO A 110 -21.11 -25.61 12.43
CA PRO A 110 -20.46 -25.64 13.73
C PRO A 110 -19.68 -24.35 13.95
N GLY A 111 -19.63 -23.94 15.20
CA GLY A 111 -18.80 -22.83 15.60
C GLY A 111 -18.58 -22.76 17.10
N VAL A 112 -17.77 -21.80 17.50
CA VAL A 112 -17.38 -21.54 18.88
C VAL A 112 -17.27 -20.04 19.12
N ILE A 113 -17.61 -19.63 20.34
CA ILE A 113 -17.48 -18.24 20.79
C ILE A 113 -16.49 -18.20 21.96
N PHE A 114 -15.53 -17.30 21.87
CA PHE A 114 -14.61 -16.94 22.93
C PHE A 114 -14.86 -15.50 23.35
N GLY A 115 -14.80 -15.24 24.65
CA GLY A 115 -14.77 -13.89 25.20
C GLY A 115 -13.49 -13.14 24.85
N ASN A 116 -13.26 -12.05 25.57
CA ASN A 116 -12.06 -11.25 25.47
C ASN A 116 -10.85 -11.98 26.07
N ASP A 117 -9.65 -11.49 25.76
CA ASP A 117 -8.40 -11.92 26.37
C ASP A 117 -8.09 -13.41 26.14
N LEU A 118 -8.56 -13.99 25.02
CA LEU A 118 -8.18 -15.32 24.59
C LEU A 118 -6.67 -15.36 24.31
N THR A 119 -5.95 -16.27 24.94
CA THR A 119 -4.53 -16.52 24.64
C THR A 119 -4.35 -17.92 24.07
N ILE A 120 -3.75 -18.02 22.89
CA ILE A 120 -3.37 -19.28 22.25
C ILE A 120 -1.85 -19.35 22.19
N ARG A 121 -1.27 -20.46 22.65
CA ARG A 121 0.14 -20.78 22.48
C ARG A 121 0.24 -22.16 21.86
N THR A 122 0.88 -22.25 20.70
CA THR A 122 0.99 -23.51 19.97
C THR A 122 2.38 -23.69 19.36
N GLN A 123 2.84 -24.93 19.35
CA GLN A 123 4.08 -25.40 18.73
C GLN A 123 3.89 -26.89 18.41
N SER A 124 4.60 -27.48 17.44
CA SER A 124 4.44 -28.91 17.17
C SER A 124 4.90 -29.76 18.35
N ALA A 125 4.15 -30.83 18.63
CA ALA A 125 4.49 -31.81 19.66
C ALA A 125 5.71 -32.67 19.25
N ASN A 126 5.96 -32.78 17.95
CA ASN A 126 7.09 -33.51 17.41
C ASN A 126 8.27 -32.55 17.17
N ALA A 127 9.28 -32.62 18.03
CA ALA A 127 10.50 -31.83 17.90
C ALA A 127 11.22 -32.01 16.55
N ALA A 128 11.07 -33.17 15.88
CA ALA A 128 11.67 -33.42 14.57
C ALA A 128 10.95 -32.69 13.42
N ASN A 129 9.69 -32.25 13.64
CA ASN A 129 8.91 -31.53 12.66
C ASN A 129 9.18 -30.02 12.68
N ASN A 130 10.01 -29.50 13.60
CA ASN A 130 10.30 -28.05 13.74
C ASN A 130 9.03 -27.18 13.68
N GLY A 131 7.92 -27.64 14.27
CA GLY A 131 6.67 -26.90 14.24
C GLY A 131 5.89 -26.96 12.92
N ARG A 132 6.15 -27.90 12.01
CA ARG A 132 5.40 -28.00 10.74
C ARG A 132 3.89 -28.08 10.94
N ASP A 133 3.17 -27.29 10.14
CA ASP A 133 1.71 -27.34 9.96
C ASP A 133 0.91 -27.13 11.27
N VAL A 134 1.43 -26.37 12.24
CA VAL A 134 0.68 -26.00 13.45
C VAL A 134 0.00 -24.64 13.31
N ASP A 135 -1.29 -24.57 13.62
CA ASP A 135 -2.04 -23.32 13.53
C ASP A 135 -2.62 -22.96 14.90
N GLY A 136 -2.69 -21.67 15.20
CA GLY A 136 -3.41 -21.19 16.38
C GLY A 136 -4.90 -21.48 16.25
N ILE A 137 -5.50 -20.94 15.19
CA ILE A 137 -6.90 -21.17 14.80
C ILE A 137 -6.94 -21.79 13.40
N ARG A 138 -7.64 -22.91 13.27
CA ARG A 138 -7.81 -23.65 12.02
C ARG A 138 -9.28 -23.92 11.71
N THR A 139 -9.69 -23.68 10.48
CA THR A 139 -10.98 -24.16 9.97
C THR A 139 -10.81 -25.02 8.74
N HIS A 140 -11.59 -26.11 8.65
CA HIS A 140 -11.65 -26.95 7.46
C HIS A 140 -13.01 -27.66 7.30
N GLY A 141 -13.28 -28.31 6.18
CA GLY A 141 -14.52 -29.08 6.00
C GLY A 141 -15.10 -29.11 4.58
N ALA A 142 -16.34 -29.60 4.45
CA ALA A 142 -17.16 -29.68 3.24
C ALA A 142 -18.16 -28.52 3.11
N ASN A 143 -18.10 -27.51 3.99
CA ASN A 143 -19.05 -26.41 4.03
C ASN A 143 -19.07 -25.62 2.72
N THR A 144 -20.27 -25.18 2.36
CA THR A 144 -20.52 -24.23 1.27
C THR A 144 -20.62 -22.81 1.85
N PRO A 145 -20.64 -21.77 0.98
CA PRO A 145 -20.85 -20.41 1.42
C PRO A 145 -22.17 -20.18 2.19
N ASP A 146 -23.17 -21.05 2.03
CA ASP A 146 -24.47 -20.94 2.70
C ASP A 146 -24.46 -21.52 4.14
N ASN A 147 -23.44 -22.30 4.48
CA ASN A 147 -23.30 -22.91 5.80
C ASN A 147 -21.85 -22.98 6.28
N PRO A 148 -21.14 -21.83 6.33
CA PRO A 148 -19.75 -21.80 6.74
C PRO A 148 -19.63 -22.28 8.20
N VAL A 149 -18.48 -22.85 8.55
CA VAL A 149 -18.10 -22.92 9.96
C VAL A 149 -17.82 -21.51 10.47
N PHE A 150 -17.91 -21.29 11.78
CA PHE A 150 -17.62 -19.97 12.32
C PHE A 150 -16.85 -19.98 13.63
N ILE A 151 -16.02 -18.96 13.83
CA ILE A 151 -15.28 -18.73 15.06
C ILE A 151 -15.43 -17.26 15.41
N ILE A 152 -15.79 -16.96 16.65
CA ILE A 152 -15.88 -15.60 17.15
C ILE A 152 -14.96 -15.49 18.36
N THR A 153 -14.10 -14.48 18.37
CA THR A 153 -13.23 -14.15 19.50
C THR A 153 -13.42 -12.69 19.87
N GLY A 154 -13.39 -12.39 21.16
CA GLY A 154 -13.46 -11.03 21.67
C GLY A 154 -12.18 -10.23 21.43
N ASP A 155 -12.11 -9.08 22.09
CA ASP A 155 -10.98 -8.16 22.03
C ASP A 155 -9.75 -8.74 22.73
N ARG A 156 -8.57 -8.25 22.36
CA ARG A 156 -7.28 -8.65 22.94
C ARG A 156 -7.03 -10.16 22.83
N THR A 157 -7.42 -10.74 21.70
CA THR A 157 -7.02 -12.11 21.38
C THR A 157 -5.51 -12.13 21.08
N ASN A 158 -4.76 -13.00 21.75
CA ASN A 158 -3.31 -13.14 21.62
C ASN A 158 -2.98 -14.54 21.09
N ILE A 159 -2.26 -14.64 19.97
CA ILE A 159 -1.91 -15.92 19.36
C ILE A 159 -0.40 -15.99 19.14
N TYR A 160 0.22 -17.03 19.69
CA TYR A 160 1.63 -17.32 19.55
C TYR A 160 1.80 -18.68 18.87
N VAL A 161 2.41 -18.69 17.69
CA VAL A 161 2.65 -19.89 16.89
C VAL A 161 4.14 -20.02 16.64
N ASP A 162 4.75 -21.12 17.09
CA ASP A 162 6.13 -21.46 16.75
C ASP A 162 6.16 -22.68 15.83
N GLY A 163 6.43 -22.44 14.56
CA GLY A 163 6.56 -23.52 13.60
C GLY A 163 6.68 -23.15 12.13
N GLN A 164 7.37 -24.01 11.39
CA GLN A 164 7.42 -23.94 9.94
C GLN A 164 6.01 -24.06 9.35
N ASP A 165 5.64 -23.23 8.37
CA ASP A 165 4.31 -23.25 7.72
C ASP A 165 3.12 -23.02 8.69
N GLY A 166 3.39 -22.58 9.93
CA GLY A 166 2.36 -22.38 10.94
C GLY A 166 1.70 -21.01 10.86
N ASP A 167 0.36 -20.98 10.92
CA ASP A 167 -0.41 -19.74 10.82
C ASP A 167 -1.06 -19.38 12.17
N GLY A 168 -1.13 -18.08 12.48
CA GLY A 168 -1.92 -17.59 13.61
C GLY A 168 -3.40 -17.94 13.45
N ILE A 169 -3.98 -17.56 12.30
CA ILE A 169 -5.34 -17.89 11.90
C ILE A 169 -5.33 -18.43 10.47
N ASN A 170 -5.94 -19.58 10.25
CA ASN A 170 -5.95 -20.26 8.95
C ASN A 170 -7.35 -20.71 8.55
N ALA A 171 -8.01 -19.92 7.71
CA ALA A 171 -9.33 -20.23 7.16
C ALA A 171 -9.23 -20.93 5.80
N GLY A 172 -9.56 -22.23 5.76
CA GLY A 172 -9.82 -22.96 4.52
C GLY A 172 -8.72 -23.91 4.05
N TYR A 173 -8.94 -24.55 2.90
CA TYR A 173 -8.14 -25.69 2.43
C TYR A 173 -7.67 -25.51 0.97
N ASN A 174 -6.48 -26.03 0.66
CA ASN A 174 -5.83 -25.88 -0.66
C ASN A 174 -5.75 -27.17 -1.51
N SER A 175 -6.17 -28.34 -1.00
CA SER A 175 -5.93 -29.61 -1.72
C SER A 175 -7.17 -30.21 -2.39
N LEU A 176 -7.15 -30.15 -3.73
CA LEU A 176 -8.14 -30.73 -4.65
C LEU A 176 -8.25 -32.26 -4.56
N GLY A 177 -7.19 -32.95 -4.13
CA GLY A 177 -7.14 -34.42 -4.10
C GLY A 177 -8.10 -35.06 -3.09
N GLN A 178 -8.64 -34.27 -2.17
CA GLN A 178 -9.53 -34.75 -1.10
C GLN A 178 -10.98 -34.25 -1.21
N GLY A 179 -11.30 -33.35 -2.17
CA GLY A 179 -12.69 -32.96 -2.48
C GLY A 179 -13.38 -31.96 -1.54
N TRP A 180 -12.66 -31.33 -0.60
CA TRP A 180 -13.25 -30.51 0.48
C TRP A 180 -13.25 -29.00 0.17
N THR A 181 -14.43 -28.35 0.10
CA THR A 181 -14.66 -26.93 -0.26
C THR A 181 -14.68 -25.94 0.90
N GLY A 182 -14.27 -26.34 2.11
CA GLY A 182 -14.47 -25.65 3.38
C GLY A 182 -14.57 -24.13 3.34
N SER A 183 -15.78 -23.63 3.63
CA SER A 183 -16.09 -22.22 3.87
C SER A 183 -16.08 -21.91 5.37
N ALA A 184 -15.59 -20.75 5.74
CA ALA A 184 -15.46 -20.32 7.12
C ALA A 184 -15.61 -18.81 7.28
N ASN A 185 -16.21 -18.41 8.39
CA ASN A 185 -16.28 -17.02 8.85
C ASN A 185 -15.59 -16.90 10.21
N ILE A 186 -14.50 -16.16 10.28
CA ILE A 186 -13.77 -15.92 11.53
C ILE A 186 -13.87 -14.42 11.85
N TYR A 187 -14.36 -14.12 13.06
CA TYR A 187 -14.50 -12.75 13.56
C TYR A 187 -13.66 -12.59 14.81
N VAL A 188 -12.84 -11.54 14.82
CA VAL A 188 -11.96 -11.19 15.93
C VAL A 188 -12.23 -9.74 16.33
N GLY A 189 -12.31 -9.48 17.63
CA GLY A 189 -12.46 -8.14 18.17
C GLY A 189 -11.25 -7.23 17.92
N ASP A 190 -11.21 -6.12 18.63
CA ASP A 190 -10.11 -5.16 18.57
C ASP A 190 -8.83 -5.73 19.23
N ASP A 191 -7.68 -5.12 18.92
CA ASP A 191 -6.40 -5.37 19.59
C ASP A 191 -5.93 -6.84 19.48
N LEU A 192 -6.22 -7.51 18.35
CA LEU A 192 -5.66 -8.82 18.03
C LEU A 192 -4.13 -8.72 18.00
N TYR A 193 -3.44 -9.56 18.76
CA TYR A 193 -2.00 -9.75 18.66
C TYR A 193 -1.68 -11.14 18.10
N ILE A 194 -0.89 -11.21 17.03
CA ILE A 194 -0.35 -12.46 16.50
C ILE A 194 1.17 -12.37 16.46
N LYS A 195 1.83 -13.42 16.94
CA LYS A 195 3.25 -13.65 16.69
C LYS A 195 3.46 -15.04 16.11
N THR A 196 4.04 -15.11 14.91
CA THR A 196 4.47 -16.37 14.30
C THR A 196 5.97 -16.41 14.05
N THR A 197 6.59 -17.56 14.31
CA THR A 197 8.00 -17.82 14.05
C THR A 197 8.17 -19.10 13.24
N GLY A 198 9.14 -19.11 12.33
CA GLY A 198 9.41 -20.26 11.45
C GLY A 198 9.30 -19.88 9.97
N SER A 199 10.02 -20.62 9.11
CA SER A 199 9.95 -20.38 7.66
C SER A 199 8.54 -20.66 7.14
N GLN A 200 8.06 -19.81 6.23
CA GLN A 200 6.71 -19.85 5.64
C GLN A 200 5.55 -19.70 6.63
N GLY A 201 5.82 -19.37 7.91
CA GLY A 201 4.78 -19.07 8.88
C GLY A 201 4.03 -17.79 8.54
N ARG A 202 2.74 -17.72 8.91
CA ARG A 202 1.88 -16.59 8.55
C ARG A 202 1.08 -16.03 9.70
N GLY A 203 0.75 -14.75 9.64
CA GLY A 203 -0.15 -14.15 10.64
C GLY A 203 -1.56 -14.67 10.43
N ILE A 204 -2.13 -14.33 9.28
CA ILE A 204 -3.51 -14.69 8.91
C ILE A 204 -3.54 -15.20 7.46
N THR A 205 -4.19 -16.34 7.26
CA THR A 205 -4.42 -16.94 5.94
C THR A 205 -5.91 -17.15 5.69
N ALA A 206 -6.40 -16.67 4.55
CA ALA A 206 -7.68 -17.06 3.99
C ALA A 206 -7.48 -17.72 2.62
N ASN A 207 -7.95 -18.95 2.45
CA ASN A 207 -7.83 -19.69 1.20
C ASN A 207 -9.12 -20.47 0.88
N ALA A 208 -9.84 -20.05 -0.15
CA ALA A 208 -11.02 -20.72 -0.68
C ALA A 208 -10.64 -21.62 -1.86
N MET A 209 -11.40 -22.69 -2.13
CA MET A 209 -11.14 -23.52 -3.31
C MET A 209 -11.72 -22.91 -4.59
N ARG A 210 -10.85 -22.71 -5.61
CA ARG A 210 -11.12 -22.30 -7.01
C ARG A 210 -11.85 -20.98 -7.20
N ASP A 211 -13.08 -20.88 -6.72
CA ASP A 211 -13.91 -19.70 -6.88
C ASP A 211 -14.93 -19.51 -5.75
N ALA A 212 -15.38 -18.26 -5.63
CA ALA A 212 -16.31 -17.80 -4.60
C ALA A 212 -17.70 -18.46 -4.62
N SER A 213 -18.08 -19.20 -5.67
CA SER A 213 -19.36 -19.93 -5.72
C SER A 213 -19.30 -21.25 -4.95
N ARG A 214 -18.10 -21.81 -4.80
CA ARG A 214 -17.89 -23.12 -4.14
C ARG A 214 -17.45 -22.99 -2.70
N ALA A 215 -16.66 -21.97 -2.40
CA ALA A 215 -16.02 -21.79 -1.11
C ALA A 215 -15.87 -20.29 -0.80
N LYS A 216 -16.12 -19.89 0.45
CA LYS A 216 -15.80 -18.55 0.94
C LYS A 216 -15.13 -18.61 2.30
N ASN A 217 -13.96 -18.00 2.42
CA ASN A 217 -13.21 -17.90 3.66
C ASN A 217 -13.01 -16.43 3.99
N THR A 218 -13.75 -15.97 4.99
CA THR A 218 -13.80 -14.58 5.42
C THR A 218 -13.23 -14.47 6.81
N ILE A 219 -12.20 -13.63 6.97
CA ILE A 219 -11.62 -13.28 8.27
C ILE A 219 -11.77 -11.78 8.44
N VAL A 220 -12.44 -11.36 9.52
CA VAL A 220 -12.65 -9.96 9.87
C VAL A 220 -12.09 -9.72 11.26
N VAL A 221 -11.21 -8.74 11.37
CA VAL A 221 -10.57 -8.33 12.61
C VAL A 221 -10.93 -6.86 12.86
N GLY A 222 -11.14 -6.52 14.14
CA GLY A 222 -11.34 -5.14 14.58
C GLY A 222 -10.11 -4.24 14.37
N ASN A 223 -10.11 -3.12 15.08
CA ASN A 223 -9.05 -2.12 14.99
C ASN A 223 -7.80 -2.56 15.75
N ARG A 224 -6.67 -1.91 15.44
CA ARG A 224 -5.39 -2.05 16.16
C ARG A 224 -4.86 -3.50 16.20
N ALA A 225 -5.15 -4.28 15.15
CA ALA A 225 -4.54 -5.59 14.99
C ALA A 225 -3.02 -5.45 14.85
N HIS A 226 -2.23 -6.19 15.62
CA HIS A 226 -0.78 -6.22 15.56
C HIS A 226 -0.29 -7.63 15.21
N ILE A 227 0.32 -7.76 14.03
CA ILE A 227 0.75 -9.04 13.48
C ILE A 227 2.25 -8.99 13.26
N VAL A 228 2.97 -9.90 13.90
CA VAL A 228 4.43 -10.05 13.80
C VAL A 228 4.74 -11.43 13.25
N THR A 229 5.43 -11.51 12.11
CA THR A 229 5.87 -12.78 11.53
C THR A 229 7.38 -12.78 11.30
N THR A 230 8.04 -13.88 11.64
CA THR A 230 9.50 -13.99 11.53
C THR A 230 9.92 -15.34 10.96
N GLY A 231 10.61 -15.30 9.83
CA GLY A 231 11.15 -16.45 9.13
C GLY A 231 11.20 -16.22 7.63
N ASP A 232 12.05 -16.95 6.93
CA ASP A 232 12.14 -16.86 5.47
C ASP A 232 10.82 -17.26 4.82
N SER A 233 10.39 -16.49 3.83
CA SER A 233 9.11 -16.60 3.12
C SER A 233 7.87 -16.48 4.04
N SER A 234 8.02 -15.88 5.22
CA SER A 234 6.89 -15.59 6.11
C SER A 234 5.99 -14.50 5.54
N GLU A 235 4.70 -14.54 5.87
CA GLU A 235 3.70 -13.60 5.36
C GLU A 235 2.87 -13.02 6.50
N GLY A 236 2.68 -11.71 6.57
CA GLY A 236 1.77 -11.12 7.57
C GLY A 236 0.33 -11.56 7.30
N LEU A 237 -0.14 -11.28 6.09
CA LEU A 237 -1.44 -11.69 5.58
C LEU A 237 -1.29 -12.46 4.27
N ARG A 238 -2.04 -13.55 4.11
CA ARG A 238 -2.17 -14.30 2.85
C ARG A 238 -3.61 -14.48 2.44
N THR A 239 -3.94 -14.07 1.22
CA THR A 239 -5.21 -14.44 0.58
C THR A 239 -4.99 -15.16 -0.74
N GLY A 240 -5.74 -16.24 -0.98
CA GLY A 240 -5.67 -17.01 -2.23
C GLY A 240 -7.04 -17.42 -2.75
N GLN A 241 -7.26 -17.31 -4.06
CA GLN A 241 -8.51 -17.66 -4.75
C GLN A 241 -9.67 -16.68 -4.51
N SER A 242 -10.65 -16.63 -5.42
CA SER A 242 -11.65 -15.55 -5.43
C SER A 242 -12.66 -15.54 -4.28
N GLY A 243 -12.74 -16.62 -3.50
CA GLY A 243 -13.60 -16.70 -2.31
C GLY A 243 -12.95 -16.21 -1.01
N SER A 244 -11.71 -15.71 -1.06
CA SER A 244 -10.94 -15.36 0.14
C SER A 244 -10.96 -13.87 0.41
N LEU A 245 -11.30 -13.51 1.65
CA LEU A 245 -11.31 -12.14 2.16
C LEU A 245 -10.64 -12.08 3.54
N ILE A 246 -9.65 -11.20 3.67
CA ILE A 246 -9.18 -10.70 4.97
C ILE A 246 -9.52 -9.22 5.06
N ARG A 247 -10.15 -8.80 6.15
CA ARG A 247 -10.37 -7.40 6.50
C ARG A 247 -9.84 -7.10 7.89
N LEU A 248 -8.94 -6.12 8.00
CA LEU A 248 -8.51 -5.55 9.28
C LEU A 248 -9.09 -4.14 9.42
N GLY A 249 -9.46 -3.74 10.64
CA GLY A 249 -9.90 -2.38 10.94
C GLY A 249 -8.79 -1.34 10.85
N ASP A 250 -9.04 -0.17 11.45
CA ASP A 250 -8.11 0.95 11.48
C ASP A 250 -6.89 0.64 12.37
N ASP A 251 -5.79 1.34 12.12
CA ASP A 251 -4.55 1.31 12.90
C ASP A 251 -3.89 -0.09 12.98
N ALA A 252 -4.13 -0.96 12.00
CA ALA A 252 -3.49 -2.26 11.92
C ALA A 252 -1.96 -2.12 11.73
N THR A 253 -1.17 -2.88 12.47
CA THR A 253 0.29 -2.95 12.36
C THR A 253 0.73 -4.34 11.91
N ILE A 254 1.49 -4.43 10.82
CA ILE A 254 2.03 -5.67 10.28
C ILE A 254 3.55 -5.54 10.18
N GLU A 255 4.25 -6.43 10.86
CA GLU A 255 5.72 -6.50 10.86
C GLU A 255 6.16 -7.88 10.38
N THR A 256 6.94 -7.93 9.30
CA THR A 256 7.49 -9.20 8.80
C THR A 256 9.00 -9.13 8.69
N SER A 257 9.67 -10.24 8.98
CA SER A 257 11.11 -10.34 8.84
C SER A 257 11.56 -11.70 8.34
N GLY A 258 12.48 -11.71 7.38
CA GLY A 258 13.05 -12.91 6.77
C GLY A 258 13.30 -12.70 5.28
N ALA A 259 14.14 -13.54 4.67
CA ALA A 259 14.35 -13.47 3.23
C ALA A 259 13.04 -13.82 2.50
N SER A 260 12.68 -13.06 1.47
CA SER A 260 11.43 -13.20 0.71
C SER A 260 10.15 -13.10 1.55
N SER A 261 10.20 -12.47 2.74
CA SER A 261 9.00 -12.24 3.55
C SER A 261 8.09 -11.20 2.89
N THR A 262 6.78 -11.28 3.16
CA THR A 262 5.82 -10.32 2.61
C THR A 262 4.87 -9.80 3.69
N GLY A 263 4.62 -8.50 3.76
CA GLY A 263 3.60 -7.94 4.66
C GLY A 263 2.21 -8.48 4.30
N ILE A 264 1.78 -8.22 3.07
CA ILE A 264 0.51 -8.68 2.51
C ILE A 264 0.77 -9.39 1.19
N TYR A 265 0.40 -10.66 1.10
CA TYR A 265 0.43 -11.44 -0.14
C TYR A 265 -1.00 -11.79 -0.58
N ALA A 266 -1.49 -11.15 -1.64
CA ALA A 266 -2.80 -11.41 -2.22
C ALA A 266 -2.68 -12.03 -3.62
N ALA A 267 -3.35 -13.16 -3.83
CA ALA A 267 -3.27 -13.90 -5.10
C ALA A 267 -4.62 -14.46 -5.61
N SER A 268 -4.68 -14.72 -6.91
CA SER A 268 -5.75 -15.51 -7.55
C SER A 268 -7.17 -14.99 -7.32
N SER A 269 -7.36 -13.69 -7.52
CA SER A 269 -8.65 -12.98 -7.46
C SER A 269 -9.24 -12.85 -6.06
N SER A 270 -8.42 -13.10 -5.03
CA SER A 270 -8.76 -12.82 -3.64
C SER A 270 -8.77 -11.32 -3.32
N THR A 271 -9.26 -10.96 -2.14
CA THR A 271 -9.30 -9.58 -1.65
C THR A 271 -8.70 -9.46 -0.25
N THR A 272 -7.87 -8.44 -0.03
CA THR A 272 -7.42 -8.02 1.31
C THR A 272 -7.76 -6.55 1.51
N GLU A 273 -8.27 -6.19 2.69
CA GLU A 273 -8.67 -4.82 3.04
C GLU A 273 -8.09 -4.42 4.40
N LEU A 274 -7.42 -3.27 4.45
CA LEU A 274 -6.97 -2.66 5.69
C LEU A 274 -7.66 -1.30 5.85
N GLY A 275 -8.06 -0.98 7.09
CA GLY A 275 -8.59 0.32 7.45
C GLY A 275 -7.53 1.44 7.36
N ASN A 276 -7.88 2.60 7.91
CA ASN A 276 -7.02 3.78 7.91
C ASN A 276 -5.79 3.59 8.80
N ASN A 277 -4.74 4.36 8.52
CA ASN A 277 -3.49 4.43 9.30
C ASN A 277 -2.77 3.08 9.47
N ALA A 278 -3.00 2.13 8.57
CA ALA A 278 -2.29 0.86 8.60
C ALA A 278 -0.78 1.06 8.49
N THR A 279 0.00 0.39 9.34
CA THR A 279 1.46 0.39 9.30
C THR A 279 1.97 -0.97 8.84
N ILE A 280 2.81 -1.01 7.81
CA ILE A 280 3.40 -2.23 7.26
C ILE A 280 4.92 -2.07 7.20
N THR A 281 5.64 -2.87 7.96
CA THR A 281 7.11 -2.87 7.97
C THR A 281 7.64 -4.23 7.57
N VAL A 282 8.56 -4.27 6.59
CA VAL A 282 9.19 -5.51 6.14
C VAL A 282 10.71 -5.42 6.20
N ASN A 283 11.32 -6.50 6.70
CA ASN A 283 12.75 -6.57 6.96
C ASN A 283 13.34 -7.85 6.36
N GLY A 284 13.93 -7.76 5.18
CA GLY A 284 14.61 -8.91 4.59
C GLY A 284 14.99 -8.71 3.13
N ALA A 285 15.94 -9.51 2.65
CA ALA A 285 16.27 -9.54 1.23
C ALA A 285 15.06 -10.04 0.42
N SER A 286 14.75 -9.42 -0.71
CA SER A 286 13.57 -9.73 -1.55
C SER A 286 12.22 -9.62 -0.81
N ALA A 287 12.16 -8.85 0.28
CA ALA A 287 10.92 -8.65 1.02
C ALA A 287 10.01 -7.61 0.35
N HIS A 288 8.69 -7.86 0.34
CA HIS A 288 7.71 -6.95 -0.23
C HIS A 288 6.71 -6.50 0.84
N ALA A 289 6.38 -5.22 0.94
CA ALA A 289 5.37 -4.80 1.91
C ALA A 289 3.97 -5.24 1.47
N VAL A 290 3.59 -4.92 0.24
CA VAL A 290 2.33 -5.36 -0.38
C VAL A 290 2.62 -6.00 -1.73
N TYR A 291 2.20 -7.25 -1.89
CA TYR A 291 2.32 -8.03 -3.12
C TYR A 291 0.91 -8.45 -3.57
N ALA A 292 0.45 -7.91 -4.70
CA ALA A 292 -0.82 -8.27 -5.30
C ALA A 292 -0.59 -8.93 -6.68
N THR A 293 -1.04 -10.18 -6.85
CA THR A 293 -0.99 -10.89 -8.15
C THR A 293 -2.33 -11.45 -8.57
N ASN A 294 -2.90 -10.89 -9.65
CA ASN A 294 -4.26 -11.18 -10.09
C ASN A 294 -5.30 -11.04 -8.96
N ALA A 295 -5.06 -10.20 -7.95
CA ALA A 295 -5.88 -10.03 -6.74
C ALA A 295 -6.00 -8.55 -6.38
N THR A 296 -6.84 -8.22 -5.41
CA THR A 296 -7.07 -6.84 -4.97
C THR A 296 -6.62 -6.64 -3.53
N VAL A 297 -5.83 -5.59 -3.28
CA VAL A 297 -5.53 -5.07 -1.94
C VAL A 297 -6.06 -3.64 -1.86
N ASN A 298 -6.91 -3.37 -0.87
CA ASN A 298 -7.39 -2.02 -0.58
C ASN A 298 -6.75 -1.54 0.72
N LEU A 299 -6.06 -0.42 0.67
CA LEU A 299 -5.53 0.26 1.84
C LEU A 299 -6.38 1.51 2.11
N GLY A 300 -6.72 1.72 3.39
CA GLY A 300 -7.35 2.95 3.86
C GLY A 300 -6.43 4.17 3.71
N GLU A 301 -6.89 5.30 4.23
CA GLU A 301 -6.14 6.54 4.21
C GLU A 301 -4.89 6.45 5.10
N ASN A 302 -3.82 7.17 4.75
CA ASN A 302 -2.62 7.36 5.56
C ASN A 302 -1.87 6.06 5.90
N ALA A 303 -1.88 5.07 4.99
CA ALA A 303 -1.06 3.87 5.16
C ALA A 303 0.44 4.25 5.24
N ALA A 304 1.16 3.68 6.20
CA ALA A 304 2.59 3.87 6.40
C ALA A 304 3.34 2.57 6.06
N ILE A 305 4.27 2.63 5.12
CA ILE A 305 4.96 1.47 4.55
C ILE A 305 6.46 1.69 4.66
N SER A 306 7.17 0.72 5.23
CA SER A 306 8.63 0.75 5.39
C SER A 306 9.25 -0.55 4.88
N VAL A 307 10.17 -0.43 3.93
CA VAL A 307 10.94 -1.55 3.38
C VAL A 307 12.42 -1.32 3.68
N ASN A 308 12.93 -2.04 4.67
CA ASN A 308 14.24 -1.75 5.28
C ASN A 308 15.42 -2.49 4.62
N SER A 309 15.23 -3.02 3.41
CA SER A 309 16.24 -3.76 2.67
C SER A 309 16.13 -3.46 1.18
N ALA A 310 17.27 -3.37 0.51
CA ALA A 310 17.39 -3.26 -0.94
C ALA A 310 17.97 -4.54 -1.58
N SER A 311 18.32 -5.54 -0.76
CA SER A 311 19.05 -6.72 -1.22
C SER A 311 18.13 -7.76 -1.85
N LYS A 312 18.64 -8.48 -2.85
CA LYS A 312 18.00 -9.69 -3.38
C LYS A 312 18.44 -10.92 -2.59
N ALA A 313 17.52 -11.83 -2.28
CA ALA A 313 17.85 -13.08 -1.59
C ALA A 313 18.69 -14.03 -2.47
N ALA A 314 18.49 -13.96 -3.79
CA ALA A 314 19.28 -14.64 -4.82
C ALA A 314 19.29 -13.79 -6.10
N SER A 315 20.20 -14.09 -7.04
CA SER A 315 20.34 -13.31 -8.28
C SER A 315 19.08 -13.25 -9.16
N TYR A 316 18.24 -14.28 -9.09
CA TYR A 316 16.98 -14.39 -9.82
C TYR A 316 15.76 -13.90 -9.03
N SER A 317 15.93 -13.60 -7.74
CA SER A 317 14.83 -13.10 -6.91
C SER A 317 14.47 -11.68 -7.32
N LYS A 318 13.20 -11.33 -7.15
CA LYS A 318 12.76 -9.94 -7.27
C LYS A 318 13.38 -9.12 -6.13
N ALA A 319 13.78 -7.90 -6.46
CA ALA A 319 14.23 -6.95 -5.45
C ALA A 319 13.04 -6.45 -4.61
N PRO A 320 13.30 -5.95 -3.40
CA PRO A 320 12.26 -5.42 -2.51
C PRO A 320 11.40 -4.33 -3.14
N ALA A 321 10.13 -4.28 -2.75
CA ALA A 321 9.23 -3.20 -3.15
C ALA A 321 8.19 -2.90 -2.06
N GLY A 322 7.80 -1.62 -1.97
CA GLY A 322 6.72 -1.18 -1.08
C GLY A 322 5.39 -1.71 -1.56
N LEU A 323 4.90 -1.15 -2.66
CA LEU A 323 3.70 -1.59 -3.37
C LEU A 323 4.09 -2.33 -4.65
N TYR A 324 3.82 -3.63 -4.72
CA TYR A 324 4.11 -4.45 -5.89
C TYR A 324 2.85 -5.09 -6.47
N ALA A 325 2.38 -4.54 -7.60
CA ALA A 325 1.25 -5.10 -8.33
C ALA A 325 1.73 -5.82 -9.60
N LEU A 326 1.43 -7.10 -9.70
CA LEU A 326 1.87 -7.99 -10.77
C LEU A 326 0.68 -8.69 -11.42
N SER A 327 0.76 -9.02 -12.71
CA SER A 327 -0.20 -9.93 -13.37
C SER A 327 -1.66 -9.56 -13.12
N ARG A 328 -2.00 -8.29 -13.36
CA ARG A 328 -3.35 -7.72 -13.12
C ARG A 328 -3.78 -7.67 -11.66
N GLY A 329 -2.82 -7.74 -10.72
CA GLY A 329 -3.06 -7.35 -9.34
C GLY A 329 -3.38 -5.87 -9.26
N ALA A 330 -4.25 -5.50 -8.32
CA ALA A 330 -4.65 -4.12 -8.06
C ALA A 330 -4.38 -3.78 -6.61
N ILE A 331 -3.70 -2.67 -6.38
CA ILE A 331 -3.52 -2.05 -5.07
C ILE A 331 -4.20 -0.69 -5.13
N ASN A 332 -5.26 -0.52 -4.36
CA ASN A 332 -6.02 0.73 -4.30
C ASN A 332 -5.70 1.47 -3.00
N LEU A 333 -5.44 2.77 -3.13
CA LEU A 333 -5.22 3.66 -1.99
C LEU A 333 -6.45 4.55 -1.85
N SER A 334 -7.13 4.45 -0.72
CA SER A 334 -8.32 5.27 -0.43
C SER A 334 -7.95 6.74 -0.17
N GLY A 335 -6.68 7.00 0.18
CA GLY A 335 -6.10 8.33 0.34
C GLY A 335 -4.59 8.34 0.10
N GLY A 336 -3.90 9.33 0.69
CA GLY A 336 -2.43 9.39 0.68
C GLY A 336 -1.75 8.24 1.44
N ALA A 337 -0.47 8.02 1.17
CA ALA A 337 0.36 7.01 1.84
C ALA A 337 1.79 7.52 2.08
N ALA A 338 2.40 7.10 3.19
CA ALA A 338 3.82 7.27 3.45
C ALA A 338 4.56 5.98 3.07
N ILE A 339 5.56 6.05 2.20
CA ILE A 339 6.35 4.90 1.75
C ILE A 339 7.83 5.27 1.87
N THR A 340 8.59 4.49 2.63
CA THR A 340 10.05 4.64 2.75
C THR A 340 10.74 3.38 2.26
N MET A 341 11.66 3.56 1.32
CA MET A 341 12.45 2.49 0.72
C MET A 341 13.93 2.64 1.06
N ALA A 342 14.56 1.54 1.47
CA ALA A 342 16.01 1.51 1.66
C ALA A 342 16.82 1.45 0.34
N GLY A 343 16.15 1.19 -0.79
CA GLY A 343 16.79 1.00 -2.09
C GLY A 343 16.12 1.81 -3.19
N ASP A 344 16.79 1.86 -4.33
CA ASP A 344 16.42 2.65 -5.50
C ASP A 344 16.52 1.79 -6.78
N ASN A 345 16.40 2.44 -7.93
CA ASN A 345 16.53 1.81 -9.24
C ASN A 345 17.87 1.09 -9.48
N SER A 346 18.98 1.51 -8.85
CA SER A 346 20.27 0.82 -8.98
C SER A 346 20.25 -0.59 -8.36
N SER A 347 19.45 -0.75 -7.30
CA SER A 347 19.18 -2.02 -6.64
C SER A 347 17.96 -2.76 -7.22
N GLU A 348 17.29 -2.19 -8.22
CA GLU A 348 15.98 -2.60 -8.74
C GLU A 348 14.86 -2.58 -7.69
N SER A 349 15.02 -1.81 -6.60
CA SER A 349 14.02 -1.67 -5.54
C SER A 349 13.18 -0.41 -5.78
N TYR A 350 11.88 -0.50 -5.51
CA TYR A 350 10.95 0.62 -5.78
C TYR A 350 9.90 0.77 -4.69
N ALA A 351 9.56 2.02 -4.37
CA ALA A 351 8.44 2.35 -3.50
C ALA A 351 7.13 1.83 -4.09
N ILE A 352 6.97 1.98 -5.41
CA ILE A 352 5.82 1.50 -6.16
C ILE A 352 6.32 0.84 -7.45
N SER A 353 6.01 -0.44 -7.67
CA SER A 353 6.31 -1.14 -8.92
C SER A 353 5.08 -1.85 -9.46
N THR A 354 4.81 -1.67 -10.76
CA THR A 354 3.78 -2.41 -11.48
C THR A 354 4.37 -3.20 -12.65
N GLU A 355 3.91 -4.44 -12.83
CA GLU A 355 4.39 -5.34 -13.89
C GLU A 355 3.24 -6.17 -14.48
N THR A 356 3.30 -6.50 -15.77
CA THR A 356 2.37 -7.44 -16.42
C THR A 356 0.88 -7.10 -16.18
N GLY A 357 0.52 -5.82 -16.28
CA GLY A 357 -0.86 -5.35 -16.14
C GLY A 357 -1.26 -5.01 -14.71
N GLY A 358 -0.33 -5.01 -13.77
CA GLY A 358 -0.57 -4.60 -12.40
C GLY A 358 -0.95 -3.12 -12.29
N ILE A 359 -1.74 -2.77 -11.28
CA ILE A 359 -2.28 -1.43 -11.09
C ILE A 359 -2.03 -1.00 -9.65
N VAL A 360 -1.51 0.21 -9.48
CA VAL A 360 -1.52 0.95 -8.21
C VAL A 360 -2.30 2.23 -8.45
N ASP A 361 -3.43 2.37 -7.78
CA ASP A 361 -4.36 3.48 -7.95
C ASP A 361 -4.46 4.33 -6.68
N GLY A 362 -3.80 5.50 -6.70
CA GLY A 362 -3.91 6.57 -5.71
C GLY A 362 -4.63 7.80 -6.25
N SER A 363 -5.55 7.62 -7.21
CA SER A 363 -6.26 8.74 -7.84
C SER A 363 -7.27 9.44 -6.92
N SER A 364 -7.71 8.78 -5.84
CA SER A 364 -8.54 9.39 -4.78
C SER A 364 -7.89 10.63 -4.17
N GLY A 365 -6.55 10.65 -4.14
CA GLY A 365 -5.74 11.76 -3.65
C GLY A 365 -5.54 11.79 -2.14
N GLY A 366 -4.72 12.72 -1.67
CA GLY A 366 -4.33 12.86 -0.27
C GLY A 366 -2.84 13.12 -0.11
N ARG A 367 -2.35 13.06 1.14
CA ARG A 367 -0.95 13.31 1.47
C ARG A 367 -0.06 12.09 1.21
N PHE A 368 0.70 12.12 0.14
CA PHE A 368 1.75 11.16 -0.15
C PHE A 368 3.09 11.62 0.42
N VAL A 369 3.81 10.74 1.10
CA VAL A 369 5.21 10.95 1.50
C VAL A 369 6.01 9.77 0.99
N ILE A 370 6.56 9.89 -0.22
CA ILE A 370 7.26 8.81 -0.90
C ILE A 370 8.75 9.12 -0.88
N ASP A 371 9.52 8.28 -0.20
CA ASP A 371 10.98 8.24 -0.24
C ASP A 371 11.38 6.96 -0.98
N GLY A 372 11.68 7.12 -2.27
CA GLY A 372 12.03 6.03 -3.18
C GLY A 372 11.48 6.19 -4.61
N ASP A 373 12.03 5.37 -5.49
CA ASP A 373 11.69 5.38 -6.91
C ASP A 373 10.38 4.64 -7.22
N ILE A 374 9.75 4.99 -8.34
CA ILE A 374 8.57 4.29 -8.85
C ILE A 374 8.80 3.74 -10.26
N ARG A 375 8.19 2.59 -10.57
CA ARG A 375 8.34 1.95 -11.88
C ARG A 375 7.06 1.33 -12.41
N ALA A 376 6.73 1.62 -13.66
CA ALA A 376 5.74 0.87 -14.43
C ALA A 376 6.44 0.09 -15.54
N ALA A 377 6.49 -1.25 -15.42
CA ALA A 377 7.28 -2.13 -16.29
C ALA A 377 6.52 -2.71 -17.50
N GLY A 378 5.47 -2.01 -17.96
CA GLY A 378 4.67 -2.41 -19.12
C GLY A 378 4.05 -3.81 -19.04
N ALA A 379 3.37 -4.22 -20.09
CA ALA A 379 2.80 -5.57 -20.23
C ALA A 379 2.56 -5.95 -21.70
N THR A 380 1.35 -6.41 -22.02
CA THR A 380 0.99 -7.00 -23.32
C THR A 380 0.16 -5.99 -24.13
N ALA A 381 0.56 -5.75 -25.38
CA ALA A 381 -0.25 -5.00 -26.34
C ALA A 381 -1.63 -5.63 -26.56
N ALA A 382 -2.57 -4.81 -27.05
CA ALA A 382 -3.84 -5.32 -27.53
C ALA A 382 -3.62 -6.35 -28.65
N SER A 383 -4.47 -7.38 -28.69
CA SER A 383 -4.62 -8.27 -29.83
C SER A 383 -5.99 -8.04 -30.48
N GLY A 384 -6.25 -8.70 -31.61
CA GLY A 384 -7.59 -8.65 -32.22
C GLY A 384 -8.72 -9.17 -31.33
N THR A 385 -8.41 -9.82 -30.19
CA THR A 385 -9.39 -10.42 -29.27
C THR A 385 -9.26 -9.98 -27.81
N LEU A 386 -8.11 -9.43 -27.39
CA LEU A 386 -7.86 -9.02 -26.01
C LEU A 386 -7.44 -7.55 -25.96
N PRO A 387 -7.95 -6.77 -25.00
CA PRO A 387 -7.52 -5.39 -24.82
C PRO A 387 -6.06 -5.33 -24.38
N GLN A 388 -5.45 -4.17 -24.61
CA GLN A 388 -4.14 -3.86 -24.07
C GLN A 388 -4.15 -3.98 -22.56
N GLN A 389 -3.09 -4.54 -22.00
CA GLN A 389 -2.88 -4.61 -20.56
C GLN A 389 -1.82 -3.58 -20.21
N ASN A 390 -2.15 -2.66 -19.30
CA ASN A 390 -1.24 -1.62 -18.87
C ASN A 390 -0.76 -1.89 -17.45
N SER A 391 0.55 -1.79 -17.24
CA SER A 391 1.11 -1.65 -15.89
C SER A 391 1.00 -0.18 -15.51
N THR A 392 0.17 0.13 -14.51
CA THR A 392 -0.34 1.49 -14.27
C THR A 392 -0.06 1.97 -12.86
N ILE A 393 0.50 3.17 -12.74
CA ILE A 393 0.59 3.92 -11.49
C ILE A 393 -0.16 5.24 -11.68
N LYS A 394 -1.12 5.54 -10.81
CA LYS A 394 -1.82 6.82 -10.76
C LYS A 394 -1.64 7.46 -9.39
N LEU A 395 -1.19 8.70 -9.34
CA LEU A 395 -1.02 9.45 -8.11
C LEU A 395 -1.70 10.81 -8.23
N ASN A 396 -2.56 11.15 -7.25
CA ASN A 396 -3.10 12.48 -7.08
C ASN A 396 -2.53 13.09 -5.79
N MET A 397 -1.39 13.75 -5.90
CA MET A 397 -0.63 14.26 -4.77
C MET A 397 -1.19 15.61 -4.31
N THR A 398 -1.80 15.64 -3.12
CA THR A 398 -2.38 16.83 -2.49
C THR A 398 -1.83 17.05 -1.08
N ASP A 399 -2.29 18.08 -0.37
CA ASP A 399 -2.13 18.21 1.09
C ASP A 399 -0.69 18.17 1.59
N ASN A 400 0.21 18.96 0.99
CA ASN A 400 1.64 18.98 1.31
C ASN A 400 2.32 17.62 1.06
N SER A 401 1.90 16.94 0.00
CA SER A 401 2.58 15.73 -0.47
C SER A 401 4.04 16.01 -0.78
N ARG A 402 4.87 14.99 -0.58
CA ARG A 402 6.30 14.99 -0.81
C ARG A 402 6.69 13.70 -1.51
N TRP A 403 7.46 13.81 -2.59
CA TRP A 403 8.10 12.67 -3.24
C TRP A 403 9.58 12.99 -3.44
N ASP A 404 10.44 12.13 -2.90
CA ASP A 404 11.88 12.13 -3.07
C ASP A 404 12.25 10.85 -3.82
N GLY A 405 12.56 10.98 -5.11
CA GLY A 405 12.80 9.82 -5.97
C GLY A 405 12.65 10.13 -7.46
N ALA A 406 12.79 9.09 -8.27
CA ALA A 406 12.65 9.14 -9.73
C ALA A 406 11.57 8.17 -10.23
N SER A 407 11.08 8.40 -11.45
CA SER A 407 10.14 7.49 -12.12
C SER A 407 10.70 6.83 -13.37
N TYR A 408 10.34 5.58 -13.57
CA TYR A 408 10.79 4.77 -14.69
C TYR A 408 9.62 4.09 -15.38
N ILE A 409 9.40 4.42 -16.66
CA ILE A 409 8.56 3.61 -17.53
C ILE A 409 9.47 2.68 -18.31
N THR A 410 9.50 1.42 -17.88
CA THR A 410 10.15 0.35 -18.64
C THR A 410 9.04 -0.45 -19.33
N SER A 411 9.23 -0.92 -20.56
CA SER A 411 8.13 -1.65 -21.22
C SER A 411 8.66 -2.74 -22.11
N ALA A 412 8.08 -3.94 -21.98
CA ALA A 412 8.25 -4.99 -22.98
C ALA A 412 7.59 -4.61 -24.32
N THR A 413 6.50 -3.82 -24.25
CA THR A 413 5.79 -3.30 -25.43
C THR A 413 5.53 -1.80 -25.24
N ALA A 414 5.88 -0.99 -26.24
CA ALA A 414 5.69 0.46 -26.19
C ALA A 414 4.24 0.84 -25.85
N GLY A 415 4.07 1.85 -24.98
CA GLY A 415 2.76 2.37 -24.56
C GLY A 415 2.02 1.53 -23.52
N THR A 416 2.61 0.44 -23.01
CA THR A 416 1.94 -0.41 -22.00
C THR A 416 2.34 -0.10 -20.54
N GLY A 417 3.36 0.73 -20.32
CA GLY A 417 3.68 1.27 -19.01
C GLY A 417 3.09 2.66 -18.86
N VAL A 418 2.33 2.89 -17.78
CA VAL A 418 1.60 4.13 -17.55
C VAL A 418 1.92 4.67 -16.16
N ILE A 419 2.41 5.90 -16.09
CA ILE A 419 2.56 6.64 -14.83
C ILE A 419 1.91 8.02 -15.05
N SER A 420 0.76 8.26 -14.43
CA SER A 420 0.05 9.54 -14.51
C SER A 420 0.05 10.21 -13.14
N VAL A 421 0.56 11.43 -13.08
CA VAL A 421 0.73 12.18 -11.82
C VAL A 421 -0.01 13.51 -11.90
N GLN A 422 -0.81 13.79 -10.88
CA GLN A 422 -1.39 15.11 -10.63
C GLN A 422 -0.83 15.64 -9.32
N MET A 423 -0.43 16.90 -9.28
CA MET A 423 0.15 17.52 -8.10
C MET A 423 -0.54 18.84 -7.79
N SER A 424 -0.93 19.05 -6.54
CA SER A 424 -1.45 20.33 -6.01
C SER A 424 -0.91 20.50 -4.59
N ASP A 425 -0.36 21.67 -4.25
CA ASP A 425 0.30 21.88 -2.94
C ASP A 425 1.26 20.73 -2.56
N ALA A 426 2.10 20.31 -3.51
CA ALA A 426 2.95 19.13 -3.40
C ALA A 426 4.37 19.41 -3.91
N THR A 427 5.37 18.73 -3.35
CA THR A 427 6.76 18.84 -3.80
C THR A 427 7.27 17.49 -4.29
N TRP A 428 7.85 17.46 -5.48
CA TRP A 428 8.65 16.34 -5.97
C TRP A 428 10.10 16.80 -6.10
N ASN A 429 11.02 16.18 -5.37
CA ASN A 429 12.46 16.33 -5.59
C ASN A 429 12.90 15.14 -6.42
N MET A 430 13.05 15.42 -7.72
CA MET A 430 13.42 14.44 -8.71
C MET A 430 14.90 14.13 -8.56
N THR A 431 15.23 12.90 -8.15
CA THR A 431 16.60 12.49 -7.82
C THR A 431 17.39 12.00 -9.03
N SER A 432 16.70 11.65 -10.12
CA SER A 432 17.27 11.22 -11.39
C SER A 432 16.31 11.55 -12.53
N SER A 433 16.83 11.59 -13.77
CA SER A 433 16.00 11.64 -14.98
C SER A 433 14.82 10.68 -14.89
N SER A 434 13.64 11.18 -15.22
CA SER A 434 12.36 10.52 -14.93
C SER A 434 11.45 10.51 -16.13
N THR A 435 10.62 9.47 -16.24
CA THR A 435 9.60 9.37 -17.29
C THR A 435 8.22 9.22 -16.70
N LEU A 436 7.27 10.01 -17.20
CA LEU A 436 5.85 9.92 -16.93
C LEU A 436 5.07 9.76 -18.24
N THR A 437 3.84 9.26 -18.15
CA THR A 437 2.89 9.29 -19.25
C THR A 437 2.25 10.67 -19.32
N ASP A 438 1.61 11.09 -18.23
CA ASP A 438 0.94 12.39 -18.12
C ASP A 438 1.35 13.09 -16.84
N LEU A 439 1.40 14.43 -16.90
CA LEU A 439 1.64 15.27 -15.74
C LEU A 439 0.68 16.46 -15.73
N THR A 440 -0.05 16.63 -14.63
CA THR A 440 -0.76 17.87 -14.31
C THR A 440 -0.12 18.54 -13.10
N LEU A 441 0.44 19.72 -13.31
CA LEU A 441 1.15 20.49 -12.30
C LEU A 441 0.32 21.71 -11.89
N ASN A 442 -0.49 21.56 -10.83
CA ASN A 442 -1.40 22.60 -10.35
C ASN A 442 -0.71 23.61 -9.42
N SER A 443 -1.46 24.64 -9.03
CA SER A 443 -1.00 25.64 -8.07
C SER A 443 -0.48 25.02 -6.77
N GLY A 444 0.57 25.65 -6.21
CA GLY A 444 1.26 25.15 -5.03
C GLY A 444 2.17 23.94 -5.29
N ALA A 445 2.06 23.27 -6.44
CA ALA A 445 2.96 22.18 -6.79
C ALA A 445 4.33 22.68 -7.27
N THR A 446 5.39 22.00 -6.84
CA THR A 446 6.77 22.27 -7.27
C THR A 446 7.49 20.97 -7.62
N ILE A 447 8.14 20.93 -8.78
CA ILE A 447 9.13 19.89 -9.11
C ILE A 447 10.51 20.53 -9.06
N ASN A 448 11.36 20.00 -8.19
CA ASN A 448 12.76 20.35 -8.08
C ASN A 448 13.58 19.27 -8.77
N PHE A 449 14.35 19.64 -9.78
CA PHE A 449 15.40 18.78 -10.31
C PHE A 449 16.54 18.79 -9.26
N SER A 450 16.82 17.66 -8.65
CA SER A 450 17.88 17.57 -7.64
C SER A 450 19.21 17.38 -8.35
N HIS A 451 20.24 18.12 -7.97
CA HIS A 451 21.55 18.01 -8.60
C HIS A 451 22.64 17.95 -7.54
N GLU A 452 23.56 17.01 -7.71
CA GLU A 452 24.79 16.90 -6.92
C GLU A 452 25.99 17.04 -7.86
N ASP A 453 27.05 17.70 -7.40
CA ASP A 453 28.24 17.96 -8.23
C ASP A 453 28.82 16.65 -8.80
N GLY A 454 28.87 16.57 -10.13
CA GLY A 454 29.41 15.41 -10.86
C GLY A 454 28.36 14.39 -11.31
N GLU A 455 27.09 14.54 -10.91
CA GLU A 455 25.98 13.75 -11.44
C GLU A 455 25.52 14.30 -12.81
N PRO A 456 24.96 13.45 -13.69
CA PRO A 456 24.49 13.90 -14.98
C PRO A 456 23.27 14.82 -14.84
N TRP A 457 23.18 15.78 -15.77
CA TRP A 457 22.01 16.63 -15.94
C TRP A 457 20.74 15.83 -16.19
N GLN A 458 19.64 16.30 -15.61
CA GLN A 458 18.43 15.52 -15.54
C GLN A 458 17.42 15.94 -16.61
N THR A 459 16.67 14.96 -17.12
CA THR A 459 15.54 15.21 -18.01
C THR A 459 14.27 14.60 -17.41
N LEU A 460 13.21 15.41 -17.33
CA LEU A 460 11.85 14.92 -17.11
C LEU A 460 11.19 14.72 -18.47
N THR A 461 10.87 13.48 -18.82
CA THR A 461 10.19 13.13 -20.07
C THR A 461 8.72 12.84 -19.80
N ILE A 462 7.83 13.53 -20.50
CA ILE A 462 6.38 13.30 -20.51
C ILE A 462 6.03 12.69 -21.87
N ASN A 463 5.59 11.42 -21.88
CA ASN A 463 5.32 10.68 -23.12
C ASN A 463 4.04 11.15 -23.83
N GLU A 464 3.06 11.61 -23.07
CA GLU A 464 1.82 12.17 -23.59
C GLU A 464 1.74 13.65 -23.21
N ASP A 465 0.72 14.07 -22.48
CA ASP A 465 0.41 15.48 -22.31
C ASP A 465 0.90 16.06 -20.97
N TYR A 466 1.38 17.30 -21.04
CA TYR A 466 1.75 18.11 -19.88
C TYR A 466 0.76 19.27 -19.71
N VAL A 467 0.16 19.37 -18.52
CA VAL A 467 -0.78 20.43 -18.17
C VAL A 467 -0.23 21.24 -17.01
N GLY A 468 0.09 22.52 -17.24
CA GLY A 468 0.44 23.45 -16.18
C GLY A 468 -0.77 24.26 -15.73
N ASN A 469 -1.08 24.29 -14.44
CA ASN A 469 -2.13 25.13 -13.86
C ASN A 469 -1.58 26.00 -12.71
N GLY A 470 -0.46 26.68 -12.97
CA GLY A 470 0.19 27.58 -12.01
C GLY A 470 1.17 26.90 -11.05
N GLY A 471 1.58 25.66 -11.34
CA GLY A 471 2.67 25.00 -10.62
C GLY A 471 4.05 25.44 -11.14
N LYS A 472 5.12 24.98 -10.46
CA LYS A 472 6.48 25.46 -10.64
C LYS A 472 7.48 24.35 -10.98
N LEU A 473 8.32 24.58 -11.98
CA LEU A 473 9.50 23.77 -12.29
C LEU A 473 10.76 24.53 -11.86
N VAL A 474 11.67 23.85 -11.17
CA VAL A 474 12.94 24.42 -10.72
C VAL A 474 14.09 23.64 -11.37
N PHE A 475 14.68 24.23 -12.40
CA PHE A 475 15.82 23.66 -13.13
C PHE A 475 17.13 24.07 -12.46
N ASN A 476 18.16 23.24 -12.56
CA ASN A 476 19.54 23.69 -12.41
C ASN A 476 20.12 23.99 -13.79
N THR A 477 20.97 25.00 -13.87
CA THR A 477 21.63 25.41 -15.11
C THR A 477 23.00 26.02 -14.79
N VAL A 478 24.01 25.74 -15.60
CA VAL A 478 25.25 26.54 -15.62
C VAL A 478 24.99 27.76 -16.51
N LEU A 479 24.53 28.88 -15.95
CA LEU A 479 24.14 30.06 -16.76
C LEU A 479 25.34 30.70 -17.50
N ASN A 480 25.59 30.27 -18.74
CA ASN A 480 26.58 30.83 -19.67
C ASN A 480 25.91 31.10 -21.04
N ASP A 481 26.44 30.56 -22.14
CA ASP A 481 25.97 30.73 -23.52
C ASP A 481 25.08 29.56 -23.95
N ASP A 482 24.81 29.41 -25.25
CA ASP A 482 23.84 28.45 -25.80
C ASP A 482 24.19 26.97 -25.51
N ASP A 483 25.47 26.68 -25.27
CA ASP A 483 25.97 25.32 -24.99
C ASP A 483 25.94 24.98 -23.49
N SER A 484 25.32 25.84 -22.67
CA SER A 484 25.19 25.62 -21.23
C SER A 484 24.52 24.30 -20.89
N GLU A 485 25.12 23.59 -19.96
CA GLU A 485 24.50 22.41 -19.40
C GLU A 485 23.33 22.80 -18.48
N THR A 486 22.22 22.07 -18.60
CA THR A 486 20.97 22.40 -17.92
C THR A 486 20.11 21.15 -17.77
N ASP A 487 19.31 21.16 -16.72
CA ASP A 487 18.16 20.26 -16.62
C ASP A 487 17.11 20.60 -17.68
N ARG A 488 16.30 19.62 -18.08
CA ARG A 488 15.33 19.77 -19.18
C ARG A 488 13.97 19.13 -18.90
N LEU A 489 12.93 19.77 -19.40
CA LEU A 489 11.62 19.16 -19.61
C LEU A 489 11.46 18.76 -21.09
N GLN A 490 11.14 17.50 -21.35
CA GLN A 490 10.80 17.02 -22.68
C GLN A 490 9.35 16.52 -22.70
N VAL A 491 8.52 17.07 -23.58
CA VAL A 491 7.12 16.67 -23.76
C VAL A 491 6.93 16.13 -25.17
N LEU A 492 6.63 14.84 -25.27
CA LEU A 492 6.41 14.16 -26.56
C LEU A 492 4.99 14.40 -27.10
N GLY A 493 4.01 14.62 -26.23
CA GLY A 493 2.67 15.08 -26.58
C GLY A 493 2.52 16.60 -26.57
N ASN A 494 1.38 17.07 -26.09
CA ASN A 494 1.00 18.48 -26.10
C ASN A 494 1.26 19.14 -24.74
N THR A 495 1.47 20.46 -24.77
CA THR A 495 1.45 21.29 -23.56
C THR A 495 0.21 22.18 -23.55
N SER A 496 -0.32 22.45 -22.36
CA SER A 496 -1.40 23.44 -22.15
C SER A 496 -1.28 24.15 -20.81
N GLY A 497 -1.95 25.30 -20.69
CA GLY A 497 -2.01 26.10 -19.46
C GLY A 497 -0.76 26.94 -19.18
N ASN A 498 -0.42 27.16 -17.90
CA ASN A 498 0.70 28.01 -17.46
C ASN A 498 1.54 27.31 -16.38
N THR A 499 2.86 27.44 -16.51
CA THR A 499 3.87 26.92 -15.57
C THR A 499 4.88 28.01 -15.22
N PHE A 500 5.23 28.10 -13.94
CA PHE A 500 6.32 28.95 -13.47
C PHE A 500 7.66 28.24 -13.56
N VAL A 501 8.70 28.96 -13.98
CA VAL A 501 10.06 28.48 -14.15
C VAL A 501 10.98 29.21 -13.18
N ALA A 502 11.66 28.46 -12.33
CA ALA A 502 12.79 28.94 -11.55
C ALA A 502 14.08 28.24 -12.02
N VAL A 503 15.20 28.92 -11.87
CA VAL A 503 16.52 28.41 -12.27
C VAL A 503 17.49 28.62 -11.12
N ASN A 504 18.13 27.53 -10.71
CA ASN A 504 19.28 27.57 -9.82
C ASN A 504 20.54 27.64 -10.68
N ASN A 505 21.29 28.73 -10.55
CA ASN A 505 22.59 28.85 -11.23
C ASN A 505 23.65 28.05 -10.48
N ILE A 506 24.15 26.97 -11.07
CA ILE A 506 25.17 26.11 -10.47
C ILE A 506 26.55 26.33 -11.12
N GLY A 507 27.11 27.52 -10.87
CA GLY A 507 28.47 27.86 -11.28
C GLY A 507 28.60 28.58 -12.62
N GLY A 508 27.51 29.02 -13.24
CA GLY A 508 27.54 29.89 -14.42
C GLY A 508 28.00 31.30 -14.08
N ALA A 509 28.88 31.86 -14.91
CA ALA A 509 29.40 33.21 -14.74
C ALA A 509 28.55 34.28 -15.47
N GLY A 510 27.64 33.83 -16.33
CA GLY A 510 26.89 34.67 -17.25
C GLY A 510 27.63 34.85 -18.58
N ALA A 511 26.92 34.66 -19.69
CA ALA A 511 27.40 34.98 -21.03
C ALA A 511 26.25 35.37 -21.96
N GLN A 512 26.60 35.99 -23.08
CA GLN A 512 25.63 36.34 -24.10
C GLN A 512 25.18 35.07 -24.85
N THR A 513 23.87 34.82 -24.89
CA THR A 513 23.26 33.77 -25.71
C THR A 513 22.95 34.31 -27.11
N ILE A 514 22.98 33.45 -28.12
CA ILE A 514 22.51 33.76 -29.48
C ILE A 514 21.15 33.07 -29.69
N GLU A 515 21.13 31.74 -29.58
CA GLU A 515 19.92 30.93 -29.64
C GLU A 515 19.27 30.71 -28.27
N GLY A 516 20.02 30.80 -27.18
CA GLY A 516 19.53 30.55 -25.82
C GLY A 516 19.72 29.11 -25.38
N ILE A 517 19.63 28.91 -24.06
CA ILE A 517 19.78 27.61 -23.39
C ILE A 517 18.43 26.89 -23.41
N GLU A 518 18.31 25.76 -24.11
CA GLU A 518 17.04 25.02 -24.21
C GLU A 518 16.67 24.32 -22.90
N ILE A 519 15.55 24.72 -22.30
CA ILE A 519 15.04 24.17 -21.03
C ILE A 519 13.74 23.37 -21.19
N VAL A 520 12.96 23.63 -22.24
CA VAL A 520 11.75 22.87 -22.55
C VAL A 520 11.68 22.53 -24.04
N ASN A 521 11.53 21.24 -24.34
CA ASN A 521 11.33 20.69 -25.66
C ASN A 521 9.90 20.15 -25.81
N VAL A 522 9.18 20.53 -26.87
CA VAL A 522 7.80 20.07 -27.12
C VAL A 522 7.64 19.53 -28.54
N ALA A 523 7.33 18.24 -28.67
CA ALA A 523 7.14 17.61 -29.98
C ALA A 523 5.72 17.85 -30.55
N GLY A 524 4.69 17.77 -29.70
CA GLY A 524 3.29 18.02 -30.06
C GLY A 524 2.93 19.51 -30.18
N ASN A 525 1.71 19.88 -29.81
CA ASN A 525 1.28 21.28 -29.81
C ASN A 525 1.78 21.98 -28.54
N SER A 526 2.47 23.11 -28.69
CA SER A 526 3.02 23.89 -27.58
C SER A 526 2.06 25.03 -27.19
N ASN A 527 0.86 24.68 -26.73
CA ASN A 527 -0.19 25.65 -26.35
C ASN A 527 -0.08 26.08 -24.87
N GLY A 528 0.82 25.47 -24.10
CA GLY A 528 1.16 25.89 -22.75
C GLY A 528 2.16 27.05 -22.75
N THR A 529 2.19 27.79 -21.64
CA THR A 529 3.11 28.91 -21.41
C THR A 529 4.06 28.61 -20.25
N PHE A 530 5.32 29.03 -20.40
CA PHE A 530 6.33 28.95 -19.35
C PHE A 530 6.81 30.37 -19.01
N GLU A 531 6.60 30.77 -17.76
CA GLU A 531 6.89 32.13 -17.29
C GLU A 531 7.92 32.08 -16.15
N LYS A 532 8.86 33.03 -16.14
CA LYS A 532 9.83 33.11 -15.03
C LYS A 532 9.13 33.39 -13.70
N ALA A 533 9.43 32.60 -12.68
CA ALA A 533 8.90 32.77 -11.32
C ALA A 533 9.56 33.95 -10.58
N SER A 534 10.80 34.27 -10.94
CA SER A 534 11.60 35.36 -10.37
C SER A 534 12.71 35.78 -11.35
N ARG A 535 13.53 36.78 -10.98
CA ARG A 535 14.69 37.22 -11.77
C ARG A 535 15.72 36.09 -11.85
N ILE A 536 16.20 35.78 -13.06
CA ILE A 536 17.25 34.78 -13.31
C ILE A 536 18.48 35.56 -13.78
N VAL A 537 19.58 35.51 -13.03
CA VAL A 537 20.76 36.38 -13.26
C VAL A 537 22.06 35.62 -13.03
N ALA A 538 23.06 35.88 -13.87
CA ALA A 538 24.43 35.46 -13.67
C ALA A 538 25.38 36.54 -14.20
N GLY A 539 26.31 37.00 -13.36
CA GLY A 539 27.21 38.10 -13.70
C GLY A 539 26.43 39.36 -14.10
N ALA A 540 26.75 39.91 -15.27
CA ALA A 540 26.10 41.09 -15.85
C ALA A 540 24.83 40.77 -16.68
N TYR A 541 24.42 39.50 -16.73
CA TYR A 541 23.38 39.02 -17.64
C TYR A 541 22.11 38.63 -16.89
N ASP A 542 20.99 39.20 -17.34
CA ASP A 542 19.64 38.76 -17.01
C ASP A 542 19.13 37.76 -18.04
N TYR A 543 18.65 36.61 -17.58
CA TYR A 543 18.09 35.58 -18.43
C TYR A 543 16.55 35.64 -18.40
N ASN A 544 15.93 35.57 -19.57
CA ASN A 544 14.48 35.52 -19.73
C ASN A 544 14.06 34.19 -20.35
N VAL A 545 12.88 33.71 -19.95
CA VAL A 545 12.23 32.53 -20.56
C VAL A 545 11.51 32.99 -21.82
N VAL A 546 11.94 32.51 -22.99
CA VAL A 546 11.43 32.93 -24.30
C VAL A 546 11.04 31.71 -25.12
N GLN A 547 9.83 31.74 -25.69
CA GLN A 547 9.39 30.72 -26.64
C GLN A 547 10.01 30.98 -28.02
N LYS A 548 10.62 29.94 -28.61
CA LYS A 548 11.10 29.93 -29.99
C LYS A 548 10.54 28.70 -30.71
N GLY A 549 9.65 28.92 -31.68
CA GLY A 549 8.91 27.82 -32.29
C GLY A 549 8.02 27.11 -31.26
N LYS A 550 8.27 25.82 -31.03
CA LYS A 550 7.56 25.03 -30.01
C LYS A 550 8.28 24.93 -28.68
N ASN A 551 9.57 25.28 -28.65
CA ASN A 551 10.47 25.06 -27.52
C ASN A 551 10.68 26.35 -26.73
N TRP A 552 11.24 26.23 -25.52
CA TRP A 552 11.48 27.34 -24.61
C TRP A 552 12.94 27.40 -24.17
N TYR A 553 13.48 28.62 -24.20
CA TYR A 553 14.90 28.89 -24.01
C TYR A 553 15.10 29.95 -22.93
N LEU A 554 16.22 29.86 -22.22
CA LEU A 554 16.78 30.99 -21.46
C LEU A 554 17.63 31.84 -22.39
N THR A 555 17.21 33.07 -22.65
CA THR A 555 17.98 34.03 -23.46
C THR A 555 18.50 35.15 -22.58
N SER A 556 19.80 35.41 -22.64
CA SER A 556 20.42 36.49 -21.87
C SER A 556 20.24 37.87 -22.52
N TYR A 557 20.20 38.87 -21.65
CA TYR A 557 20.10 40.28 -21.95
C TYR A 557 20.97 41.04 -20.95
N ILE A 558 21.65 42.08 -21.43
CA ILE A 558 22.37 43.03 -20.56
C ILE A 558 21.48 44.26 -20.44
N GLU A 559 21.16 44.65 -19.20
CA GLU A 559 20.50 45.92 -18.95
C GLU A 559 21.47 47.06 -19.32
N PRO A 560 21.12 47.94 -20.29
CA PRO A 560 22.01 49.02 -20.70
C PRO A 560 22.21 49.97 -19.53
N ASP A 561 23.46 50.37 -19.27
CA ASP A 561 23.79 51.37 -18.26
C ASP A 561 22.92 52.63 -18.45
N GLU A 562 22.33 53.15 -17.37
CA GLU A 562 21.65 54.44 -17.41
C GLU A 562 22.63 55.51 -17.93
N PRO A 563 22.22 56.37 -18.89
CA PRO A 563 23.10 57.40 -19.41
C PRO A 563 23.50 58.34 -18.28
N ILE A 564 24.82 58.44 -18.02
CA ILE A 564 25.37 59.40 -17.08
C ILE A 564 25.03 60.81 -17.61
N ILE A 565 24.08 61.48 -16.96
CA ILE A 565 23.81 62.90 -17.25
C ILE A 565 25.00 63.67 -16.65
N PRO A 566 25.81 64.37 -17.47
CA PRO A 566 26.91 65.17 -16.94
C PRO A 566 26.34 66.25 -16.03
N ASP A 567 26.91 66.40 -14.83
CA ASP A 567 26.58 67.50 -13.92
C ASP A 567 26.65 68.83 -14.69
N PRO A 568 25.68 69.74 -14.50
CA PRO A 568 25.71 71.04 -15.16
C PRO A 568 27.00 71.75 -14.79
N VAL A 569 27.79 72.11 -15.81
CA VAL A 569 28.97 72.97 -15.65
C VAL A 569 28.52 74.29 -15.05
N ASP A 570 29.04 74.62 -13.87
CA ASP A 570 28.80 75.93 -13.24
C ASP A 570 29.20 77.04 -14.23
N PRO A 571 28.33 78.05 -14.44
CA PRO A 571 28.63 79.14 -15.34
C PRO A 571 29.84 79.92 -14.83
N VAL A 572 30.89 79.99 -15.66
CA VAL A 572 32.06 80.84 -15.40
C VAL A 572 31.57 82.30 -15.38
N ILE A 573 31.56 82.91 -14.20
CA ILE A 573 31.32 84.34 -14.04
C ILE A 573 32.52 85.08 -14.65
N PRO A 574 32.34 85.95 -15.66
CA PRO A 574 33.45 86.73 -16.20
C PRO A 574 33.94 87.71 -15.13
N ASP A 575 35.26 87.81 -14.98
CA ASP A 575 35.87 88.77 -14.06
C ASP A 575 35.47 90.22 -14.44
N PRO A 576 35.11 91.06 -13.45
CA PRO A 576 34.75 92.44 -13.69
C PRO A 576 35.98 93.26 -14.13
N VAL A 577 35.78 94.07 -15.19
CA VAL A 577 36.75 95.03 -15.76
C VAL A 577 37.13 96.16 -14.82
#